data_AF-A0A318QWP8-F1
#
_entry.id   AF-A0A318QWP8-F1
#
_cell.length_a   1.000
_cell.length_b   1.000
_cell.length_c   1.000
_cell.angle_alpha   90.00
_cell.angle_beta   90.00
_cell.angle_gamma   90.00
#
_symmetry.space_group_name_H-M   'P 1'
#
loop_
_entity.id
_entity.type
_entity.pdbx_description
1 polymer ?
#
loop_
_entity_poly.entity_id
_entity_poly.type
_entity_poly.pdbx_seq_one_letter_code
_entity_poly.pdbx_strand_id
1 'polypeptide(L)'
;MENGMALYQSAQFVDTWTDPEFDKIHPPRTVAPHSGIYRCVGCGVEVAVSEGHLLPPAHAHPHRLGTREAWQMVVYADHRPKPT
;
A
#
# COMPACT_ATOMS: atom_id res chain seq x y z
N MET A 1 21.14 1.77 3.70
CA MET A 1 19.86 1.36 4.31
C MET A 1 18.82 2.34 3.79
N GLU A 2 18.20 2.04 2.66
CA GLU A 2 17.10 2.87 2.17
C GLU A 2 15.88 2.58 3.05
N ASN A 3 15.57 3.52 3.94
CA ASN A 3 14.39 3.51 4.79
C ASN A 3 13.13 4.02 4.06
N GLY A 4 13.18 4.12 2.73
CA GLY A 4 12.05 4.57 1.91
C GLY A 4 11.24 3.39 1.41
N MET A 5 9.95 3.40 1.71
CA MET A 5 8.93 2.77 0.88
C MET A 5 8.71 3.66 -0.37
N ALA A 6 7.76 3.35 -1.25
CA ALA A 6 7.34 4.07 -2.46
C ALA A 6 8.18 5.31 -2.87
N LEU A 7 8.84 5.24 -4.03
CA LEU A 7 9.68 6.32 -4.54
C LEU A 7 8.84 7.43 -5.19
N TYR A 8 9.17 8.68 -4.89
CA TYR A 8 8.57 9.86 -5.53
C TYR A 8 9.64 10.91 -5.85
N GLN A 9 9.49 11.62 -6.98
CA GLN A 9 10.42 12.68 -7.38
C GLN A 9 9.94 14.08 -6.95
N SER A 10 8.64 14.33 -7.05
CA SER A 10 8.05 15.66 -6.84
C SER A 10 7.18 15.66 -5.59
N ALA A 11 7.76 16.06 -4.45
CA ALA A 11 7.07 16.09 -3.16
C ALA A 11 5.77 16.90 -3.15
N GLN A 12 5.67 17.93 -4.00
CA GLN A 12 4.47 18.78 -4.13
C GLN A 12 3.21 18.05 -4.61
N PHE A 13 3.33 16.80 -5.11
CA PHE A 13 2.20 16.00 -5.58
C PHE A 13 1.86 14.83 -4.65
N VAL A 14 2.58 14.66 -3.55
CA VAL A 14 2.37 13.57 -2.58
C VAL A 14 2.34 14.15 -1.18
N ASP A 15 1.13 14.29 -0.64
CA ASP A 15 0.95 14.74 0.73
C ASP A 15 1.13 13.59 1.72
N THR A 16 1.78 13.87 2.85
CA THR A 16 1.64 13.03 4.03
C THR A 16 0.25 13.22 4.60
N TRP A 17 -0.45 12.13 4.86
CA TRP A 17 -1.80 12.17 5.41
C TRP A 17 -1.94 11.21 6.58
N THR A 18 -2.86 11.51 7.49
CA THR A 18 -3.14 10.66 8.67
C THR A 18 -4.58 10.18 8.58
N ASP A 19 -4.75 9.02 7.97
CA ASP A 19 -6.02 8.32 7.83
C ASP A 19 -5.91 6.92 8.45
N PRO A 20 -6.86 6.48 9.29
CA PRO A 20 -6.86 5.13 9.86
C PRO A 20 -6.80 3.99 8.84
N GLU A 21 -7.16 4.21 7.57
CA GLU A 21 -6.99 3.21 6.51
C GLU A 21 -5.52 2.78 6.36
N PHE A 22 -4.55 3.66 6.61
CA PHE A 22 -3.13 3.33 6.54
C PHE A 22 -2.68 2.36 7.64
N ASP A 23 -3.40 2.29 8.76
CA ASP A 23 -3.07 1.38 9.87
C ASP A 23 -3.65 -0.03 9.68
N LYS A 24 -4.51 -0.22 8.67
CA LYS A 24 -5.18 -1.51 8.43
C LYS A 24 -4.26 -2.52 7.77
N ILE A 25 -4.34 -3.75 8.28
CA ILE A 25 -3.70 -4.92 7.69
C ILE A 25 -4.78 -5.76 7.01
N HIS A 26 -4.69 -5.87 5.69
CA HIS A 26 -5.63 -6.60 4.87
C HIS A 26 -5.10 -8.02 4.58
N PRO A 27 -5.90 -9.07 4.79
CA PRO A 27 -5.52 -10.41 4.35
C PRO A 27 -5.50 -10.49 2.81
N PRO A 28 -4.85 -11.52 2.24
CA PRO A 28 -4.85 -11.75 0.81
C PRO A 28 -6.28 -11.92 0.27
N ARG A 29 -6.51 -11.54 -0.99
CA ARG A 29 -7.83 -11.55 -1.63
C ARG A 29 -8.89 -10.64 -0.96
N THR A 30 -8.45 -9.66 -0.17
CA THR A 30 -9.33 -8.57 0.27
C THR A 30 -9.54 -7.59 -0.88
N VAL A 31 -10.75 -7.04 -1.01
CA VAL A 31 -11.03 -5.95 -1.96
C VAL A 31 -10.27 -4.70 -1.49
N ALA A 32 -9.44 -4.13 -2.36
CA ALA A 32 -8.68 -2.92 -2.09
C ALA A 32 -9.64 -1.74 -1.84
N PRO A 33 -9.61 -1.11 -0.64
CA PRO A 33 -10.50 0.00 -0.31
C PRO A 33 -10.18 1.28 -1.09
N HIS A 34 -8.93 1.45 -1.54
CA HIS A 34 -8.51 2.57 -2.38
C HIS A 34 -7.53 2.13 -3.48
N SER A 35 -7.53 2.86 -4.59
CA SER A 35 -6.49 2.75 -5.62
C SER A 35 -5.17 3.27 -5.05
N GLY A 36 -4.15 2.42 -4.97
CA GLY A 36 -2.93 2.80 -4.26
C GLY A 36 -1.79 1.78 -4.30
N ILE A 37 -0.75 2.12 -3.54
CA ILE A 37 0.41 1.27 -3.30
C ILE A 37 0.22 0.59 -1.94
N TYR A 38 0.34 -0.74 -1.95
CA TYR A 38 0.25 -1.57 -0.76
C TYR A 38 1.59 -2.29 -0.57
N ARG A 39 2.06 -2.36 0.67
CA ARG A 39 3.23 -3.15 1.05
C ARG A 39 2.83 -4.44 1.73
N CYS A 40 3.61 -5.50 1.50
CA CYS A 40 3.54 -6.70 2.31
C CYS A 40 4.14 -6.40 3.70
N VAL A 41 3.39 -6.68 4.76
CA VAL A 41 3.84 -6.49 6.15
C VAL A 41 4.97 -7.48 6.51
N GLY A 42 5.01 -8.65 5.86
CA GLY A 42 6.00 -9.70 6.12
C GLY A 42 7.38 -9.49 5.49
N CYS A 43 7.45 -8.80 4.34
CA CYS A 43 8.72 -8.61 3.62
C CYS A 43 8.98 -7.19 3.09
N GLY A 44 7.95 -6.33 3.02
CA GLY A 44 8.06 -4.96 2.50
C GLY A 44 7.87 -4.79 0.99
N VAL A 45 7.67 -5.87 0.23
CA VAL A 45 7.40 -5.77 -1.23
C VAL A 45 6.13 -4.97 -1.47
N GLU A 46 6.19 -4.08 -2.46
CA GLU A 46 5.10 -3.19 -2.82
C GLU A 46 4.38 -3.64 -4.09
N VAL A 47 3.08 -3.37 -4.14
CA VAL A 47 2.22 -3.61 -5.30
C VAL A 47 1.31 -2.42 -5.52
N ALA A 48 1.00 -2.11 -6.78
CA ALA A 48 -0.04 -1.16 -7.14
C ALA A 48 -1.35 -1.92 -7.39
N VAL A 49 -2.44 -1.49 -6.76
CA VAL A 49 -3.75 -2.12 -6.89
C VAL A 49 -4.82 -1.04 -7.01
N SER A 50 -5.71 -1.21 -8.00
CA SER A 50 -6.86 -0.33 -8.19
C SER A 50 -7.96 -0.65 -7.16
N GLU A 51 -8.70 0.38 -6.73
CA GLU A 51 -9.89 0.24 -5.90
C GLU A 51 -10.85 -0.81 -6.46
N GLY A 52 -11.47 -1.59 -5.57
CA GLY A 52 -12.41 -2.64 -5.96
C GLY A 52 -11.76 -3.93 -6.48
N HIS A 53 -10.45 -3.95 -6.75
CA HIS A 53 -9.73 -5.16 -7.14
C HIS A 53 -9.25 -5.95 -5.92
N LEU A 54 -9.03 -7.26 -6.11
CA LEU A 54 -8.52 -8.12 -5.04
C LEU A 54 -7.02 -7.89 -4.84
N LEU A 55 -6.62 -7.70 -3.58
CA LEU A 55 -5.22 -7.74 -3.17
C LEU A 55 -4.60 -9.11 -3.51
N PRO A 56 -3.33 -9.15 -3.96
CA PRO A 56 -2.73 -10.38 -4.45
C PRO A 56 -2.76 -11.50 -3.39
N PRO A 57 -3.00 -12.76 -3.81
CA PRO A 57 -3.02 -13.90 -2.90
C PRO A 57 -1.62 -14.27 -2.39
N ALA A 58 -0.58 -13.98 -3.17
CA ALA A 58 0.82 -14.24 -2.87
C ALA A 58 1.74 -13.41 -3.80
N HIS A 59 3.00 -13.28 -3.41
CA HIS A 59 4.08 -12.78 -4.28
C HIS A 59 5.33 -13.70 -4.23
N ALA A 60 6.24 -13.57 -5.20
CA ALA A 60 7.43 -14.42 -5.32
C ALA A 60 8.53 -14.15 -4.28
N HIS A 61 8.50 -13.00 -3.59
CA HIS A 61 9.52 -12.66 -2.59
C HIS A 61 9.33 -13.50 -1.31
N PRO A 62 10.42 -14.03 -0.72
CA PRO A 62 10.32 -14.81 0.51
C PRO A 62 9.88 -13.93 1.70
N HIS A 63 9.06 -14.52 2.57
CA HIS A 63 8.67 -13.93 3.85
C HIS A 63 9.70 -14.24 4.95
N ARG A 64 9.78 -13.35 5.94
CA ARG A 64 10.50 -13.64 7.18
C ARG A 64 9.81 -14.79 7.92
N LEU A 65 10.58 -15.62 8.62
CA LEU A 65 10.03 -16.71 9.42
C LEU A 65 8.98 -16.19 10.41
N GLY A 66 7.82 -16.86 10.47
CA GLY A 66 6.70 -16.48 11.33
C GLY A 66 5.81 -15.35 10.81
N THR A 67 6.13 -14.75 9.66
CA THR A 67 5.27 -13.74 9.02
C THR A 67 4.37 -14.39 7.96
N ARG A 68 3.25 -13.72 7.64
CA ARG A 68 2.29 -14.14 6.62
C ARG A 68 2.13 -13.04 5.58
N GLU A 69 1.66 -13.43 4.40
CA GLU A 69 1.22 -12.49 3.35
C GLU A 69 0.06 -11.66 3.92
N ALA A 70 0.27 -10.36 4.02
CA ALA A 70 -0.73 -9.40 4.47
C ALA A 70 -0.34 -8.01 3.96
N TRP A 71 -1.33 -7.23 3.59
CA TRP A 71 -1.14 -5.99 2.84
C TRP A 71 -1.51 -4.78 3.70
N GLN A 72 -0.64 -3.77 3.72
CA GLN A 72 -0.90 -2.48 4.34
C GLN A 72 -0.76 -1.40 3.27
N MET A 73 -1.72 -0.48 3.21
CA MET A 73 -1.66 0.65 2.29
C MET A 73 -0.58 1.64 2.74
N VAL A 74 0.17 2.21 1.80
CA VAL A 74 1.18 3.24 2.08
C VAL A 74 0.98 4.52 1.28
N VAL A 75 0.28 4.45 0.14
CA VAL A 75 -0.12 5.59 -0.69
C VAL A 75 -1.47 5.28 -1.33
N TYR A 76 -2.39 6.25 -1.42
CA TYR A 76 -3.59 6.13 -2.25
C TYR A 76 -3.91 7.40 -3.03
N ALA A 77 -4.65 7.24 -4.12
CA ALA A 77 -5.16 8.34 -4.92
C ALA A 77 -6.34 9.03 -4.20
N ASP A 78 -6.13 10.27 -3.77
CA ASP A 78 -7.22 11.09 -3.22
C ASP A 78 -8.12 11.61 -4.36
N HIS A 79 -9.32 11.06 -4.47
CA HIS A 79 -10.31 11.46 -5.47
C HIS A 79 -11.10 12.72 -5.09
N ARG A 80 -10.86 13.32 -3.91
CA ARG A 80 -11.52 14.57 -3.53
C ARG A 80 -11.05 15.72 -4.46
N PRO A 81 -11.96 16.63 -4.86
CA PRO A 81 -11.58 17.82 -5.61
C PRO A 81 -10.50 18.62 -4.86
N LYS A 82 -9.41 18.94 -5.54
CA LYS A 82 -8.37 19.83 -5.00
C LYS A 82 -8.74 21.27 -5.37
N PRO A 83 -8.72 22.23 -4.43
CA PRO A 83 -8.91 23.63 -4.77
C PRO A 83 -7.80 24.07 -5.73
N THR A 84 -8.20 24.69 -6.84
CA THR A 84 -7.32 25.31 -7.85
C THR A 84 -6.71 26.60 -7.34
#